data_AF-A0A9N9YJZ3-F1
#
_entry.id   AF-A0A9N9YJZ3-F1
#
_cell.length_a   1.000
_cell.length_b   1.000
_cell.length_c   1.000
_cell.angle_alpha   90.00
_cell.angle_beta   90.00
_cell.angle_gamma   90.00
#
_symmetry.space_group_name_H-M   'P 1'
#
loop_
_entity.id
_entity.type
_entity.pdbx_description
1 polymer ?
#
loop_
_entity_poly.entity_id
_entity_poly.type
_entity_poly.pdbx_seq_one_letter_code
_entity_poly.pdbx_strand_id
1 'polypeptide(L)'
;MPFSVDIERSDSRPFPPGTVQLEDLTNQRQHGRVILQPVPSDDPNDPLNWSRSRKNANFALVCFYALIVYAIIDIGTVVYGEVHEELGFSWEELNQSFAVSTAGLAIGGIMFIPFAFKFGRRPVYLLSIVIMVVTTIWQARMQTLGDLFGFNIVS
;
A
#
# COMPACT_ATOMS: atom_id res chain seq x y z
N MET A 1 30.35 -17.33 0.12
CA MET A 1 30.24 -18.31 -1.00
C MET A 1 28.76 -18.46 -1.28
N PRO A 2 28.25 -18.23 -2.50
CA PRO A 2 26.83 -18.43 -2.75
C PRO A 2 26.59 -19.93 -2.83
N PHE A 3 25.68 -20.43 -1.99
CA PHE A 3 25.21 -21.80 -2.07
C PHE A 3 24.13 -21.85 -3.15
N SER A 4 24.56 -21.96 -4.41
CA SER A 4 23.68 -22.32 -5.51
C SER A 4 23.23 -23.76 -5.29
N VAL A 5 22.00 -23.94 -4.80
CA VAL A 5 21.32 -25.21 -4.90
C VAL A 5 21.03 -25.41 -6.39
N ASP A 6 21.98 -26.02 -7.08
CA ASP A 6 21.74 -26.59 -8.40
C ASP A 6 20.75 -27.74 -8.19
N ILE A 7 19.46 -27.43 -8.33
CA ILE A 7 18.40 -28.43 -8.42
C ILE A 7 18.68 -29.20 -9.71
N GLU A 8 19.37 -30.33 -9.57
CA GLU A 8 19.60 -31.26 -10.65
C GLU A 8 18.23 -31.75 -11.15
N ARG A 9 17.76 -31.17 -12.26
CA ARG A 9 16.47 -31.47 -12.92
C ARG A 9 16.40 -32.96 -13.23
N SER A 10 15.66 -33.72 -12.42
CA SER A 10 15.49 -35.17 -12.63
C SER A 10 14.42 -35.52 -13.68
N ASP A 11 13.66 -34.55 -14.21
CA ASP A 11 12.80 -34.73 -15.39
C ASP A 11 13.25 -33.77 -16.51
N SER A 12 13.79 -34.34 -17.59
CA SER A 12 14.25 -33.62 -18.79
C SER A 12 13.11 -33.19 -19.71
N ARG A 13 11.85 -33.40 -19.31
CA ARG A 13 10.68 -32.96 -20.07
C ARG A 13 10.49 -31.44 -19.93
N PRO A 14 10.45 -30.68 -21.04
CA PRO A 14 10.14 -29.27 -20.97
C PRO A 14 8.71 -29.10 -20.46
N PHE A 15 8.58 -28.41 -19.32
CA PHE A 15 7.30 -27.98 -18.78
C PHE A 15 6.56 -27.12 -19.81
N PRO A 16 5.23 -27.29 -19.97
CA PRO A 16 4.41 -26.35 -20.73
C PRO A 16 4.65 -24.90 -20.26
N PRO A 17 4.64 -23.91 -21.16
CA PRO A 17 4.84 -22.52 -20.78
C PRO A 17 3.82 -22.12 -19.70
N GLY A 18 4.30 -21.57 -18.58
CA GLY A 18 3.47 -21.17 -17.43
C GLY A 18 3.31 -22.23 -16.33
N THR A 19 3.91 -23.42 -16.47
CA THR A 19 3.89 -24.44 -15.40
C THR A 19 5.18 -24.42 -14.58
N VAL A 20 5.07 -24.65 -13.27
CA VAL A 20 6.18 -24.65 -12.31
C VAL A 20 6.05 -25.89 -11.43
N GLN A 21 7.17 -26.56 -11.16
CA GLN A 21 7.22 -27.72 -10.27
C GLN A 21 7.11 -27.29 -8.80
N LEU A 22 6.12 -27.83 -8.08
CA LEU A 22 5.85 -27.50 -6.67
C LEU A 22 6.36 -28.55 -5.68
N GLU A 23 6.71 -29.74 -6.15
CA GLU A 23 7.16 -30.84 -5.30
C GLU A 23 8.34 -31.57 -5.97
N ASP A 24 9.42 -31.75 -5.20
CA ASP A 24 10.53 -32.60 -5.60
C ASP A 24 10.29 -34.03 -5.11
N LEU A 25 9.96 -34.93 -6.03
CA LEU A 25 9.70 -36.35 -5.77
C LEU A 25 10.97 -37.21 -5.79
N THR A 26 12.15 -36.62 -6.02
CA THR A 26 13.41 -37.34 -6.25
C THR A 26 13.93 -38.05 -5.00
N ASN A 27 13.50 -37.64 -3.80
CA ASN A 27 13.98 -38.17 -2.53
C ASN A 27 12.90 -38.97 -1.79
N GLN A 28 12.56 -40.18 -2.26
CA GLN A 28 11.51 -41.05 -1.68
C GLN A 28 11.66 -41.41 -0.18
N ARG A 29 12.81 -41.13 0.45
CA ARG A 29 13.10 -41.46 1.87
C ARG A 29 12.78 -40.33 2.86
N GLN A 30 12.52 -39.12 2.39
CA GLN A 30 12.03 -38.01 3.19
C GLN A 30 10.88 -37.39 2.40
N HIS A 31 9.66 -37.41 2.96
CA HIS A 31 8.45 -36.88 2.33
C HIS A 31 8.74 -35.69 1.40
N GLY A 32 8.28 -35.79 0.14
CA GLY A 32 8.59 -34.87 -0.96
C GLY A 32 8.74 -33.42 -0.50
N ARG A 33 9.88 -32.81 -0.81
CA ARG A 33 10.14 -31.44 -0.39
C ARG A 33 9.32 -30.51 -1.28
N VAL A 34 8.37 -29.80 -0.68
CA VAL A 34 7.62 -28.74 -1.37
C VAL A 34 8.58 -27.61 -1.76
N ILE A 35 8.66 -27.32 -3.06
CA ILE A 35 9.43 -26.21 -3.61
C ILE A 35 8.56 -24.95 -3.46
N LEU A 36 9.04 -24.00 -2.64
CA LEU A 36 8.37 -22.73 -2.44
C LEU A 36 8.57 -21.84 -3.69
N GLN A 37 7.48 -21.31 -4.23
CA GLN A 37 7.54 -20.37 -5.35
C GLN A 37 6.90 -19.03 -4.95
N PRO A 38 7.64 -17.91 -4.97
CA PRO A 38 9.09 -17.80 -5.24
C PRO A 38 9.95 -18.45 -4.14
N VAL A 39 11.13 -18.92 -4.52
CA VAL A 39 12.10 -19.51 -3.59
C VAL A 39 12.62 -18.42 -2.65
N PRO A 40 12.58 -18.62 -1.32
CA PRO A 40 13.18 -17.66 -0.39
C PRO A 40 14.66 -17.46 -0.68
N SER A 41 15.09 -16.20 -0.71
CA SER A 41 16.51 -15.82 -0.84
C SER A 41 17.27 -16.08 0.47
N ASP A 42 18.61 -16.11 0.43
CA ASP A 42 19.44 -16.21 1.64
C ASP A 42 19.51 -14.89 2.43
N ASP A 43 18.91 -13.80 1.93
CA ASP A 43 18.88 -12.51 2.62
C ASP A 43 17.96 -12.56 3.86
N PRO A 44 18.46 -12.26 5.08
CA PRO A 44 17.62 -12.18 6.28
C PRO A 44 16.56 -11.07 6.23
N ASN A 45 16.67 -10.11 5.31
CA ASN A 45 15.66 -9.09 5.04
C ASN A 45 14.58 -9.53 4.07
N ASP A 46 14.69 -10.71 3.45
CA ASP A 46 13.64 -11.28 2.61
C ASP A 46 12.38 -11.52 3.45
N PRO A 47 11.24 -10.88 3.13
CA PRO A 47 9.97 -11.11 3.80
C PRO A 47 9.59 -12.60 3.87
N LEU A 48 10.02 -13.42 2.91
CA LEU A 48 9.75 -14.85 2.90
C LEU A 48 10.36 -15.57 4.11
N ASN A 49 11.52 -15.12 4.58
CA ASN A 49 12.24 -15.68 5.73
C ASN A 49 11.76 -15.19 7.10
N TRP A 50 10.87 -14.19 7.14
CA TRP A 50 10.45 -13.61 8.42
C TRP A 50 9.61 -14.57 9.26
N SER A 51 9.77 -14.49 10.58
CA SER A 51 8.91 -15.17 11.55
C SER A 51 7.45 -14.71 11.37
N ARG A 52 6.49 -15.60 11.68
CA ARG A 52 5.05 -15.30 11.54
C ARG A 52 4.66 -14.03 12.30
N SER A 53 5.22 -13.81 13.50
CA SER A 53 4.95 -12.61 14.29
C SER A 53 5.41 -11.33 13.59
N ARG A 54 6.61 -11.34 12.98
CA ARG A 54 7.13 -10.18 12.22
C ARG A 54 6.28 -9.89 10.98
N LYS A 55 5.84 -10.94 10.27
CA LYS A 55 4.93 -10.83 9.12
C LYS A 55 3.60 -10.21 9.54
N ASN A 56 2.98 -10.75 10.59
CA ASN A 56 1.70 -10.26 11.11
C ASN A 56 1.78 -8.83 11.63
N ALA A 57 2.86 -8.47 12.33
CA ALA A 57 3.07 -7.09 12.79
C ALA A 57 3.19 -6.10 11.62
N ASN A 58 3.96 -6.44 10.58
CA ASN A 58 4.06 -5.59 9.38
C ASN A 58 2.71 -5.48 8.65
N PHE A 59 1.99 -6.59 8.53
CA PHE A 59 0.65 -6.58 7.92
C PHE A 59 -0.32 -5.70 8.71
N ALA A 60 -0.36 -5.84 10.03
CA ALA A 60 -1.19 -5.01 10.90
C ALA A 60 -0.86 -3.51 10.78
N LEU A 61 0.42 -3.15 10.69
CA LEU A 61 0.84 -1.76 10.48
C LEU A 61 0.34 -1.21 9.14
N VAL A 62 0.41 -1.98 8.06
CA VAL A 62 -0.10 -1.57 6.75
C VAL A 62 -1.63 -1.45 6.76
N CYS A 63 -2.33 -2.38 7.42
CA CYS A 63 -3.79 -2.29 7.61
C CYS A 63 -4.18 -1.06 8.43
N PHE A 64 -3.45 -0.77 9.52
CA PHE A 64 -3.69 0.41 10.34
C PHE A 64 -3.43 1.70 9.55
N TYR A 65 -2.34 1.76 8.79
CA TYR A 65 -2.07 2.87 7.88
C TYR A 65 -3.22 3.09 6.89
N ALA A 66 -3.69 2.03 6.22
CA ALA A 66 -4.80 2.12 5.30
C ALA A 66 -6.08 2.64 5.99
N LEU A 67 -6.40 2.11 7.18
CA LEU A 67 -7.55 2.55 7.96
C LEU A 67 -7.49 4.05 8.27
N ILE A 68 -6.34 4.55 8.72
CA ILE A 68 -6.17 5.98 9.04
C ILE A 68 -6.31 6.85 7.80
N VAL A 69 -5.71 6.46 6.67
CA VAL A 69 -5.84 7.19 5.39
C VAL A 69 -7.30 7.30 4.97
N TYR A 70 -8.03 6.18 4.94
CA TYR A 70 -9.45 6.20 4.57
C TYR A 70 -10.31 7.00 5.55
N ALA A 71 -10.04 6.89 6.86
CA ALA A 71 -10.74 7.69 7.84
C ALA A 71 -10.56 9.20 7.61
N ILE A 72 -9.35 9.66 7.25
CA ILE A 72 -9.06 11.07 6.97
C ILE A 72 -9.76 11.54 5.70
N ILE A 73 -9.79 10.72 4.64
CA ILE A 73 -10.46 11.08 3.39
C ILE A 73 -11.97 11.27 3.62
N ASP A 74 -12.59 10.40 4.41
CA ASP A 74 -14.06 10.38 4.55
C ASP A 74 -14.58 11.25 5.71
N ILE A 75 -13.73 11.69 6.65
CA ILE A 75 -14.16 12.44 7.85
C ILE A 75 -14.90 13.73 7.50
N GLY A 76 -14.59 14.34 6.35
CA GLY A 76 -15.24 15.57 5.88
C GLY A 76 -16.76 15.45 5.92
N THR A 77 -17.30 14.36 5.36
CA THR A 77 -18.76 14.14 5.28
C THR A 77 -19.45 14.09 6.64
N VAL A 78 -18.73 13.70 7.70
CA VAL A 78 -19.25 13.64 9.07
C VAL A 78 -19.28 15.03 9.71
N VAL A 79 -18.29 15.88 9.40
CA VAL A 79 -18.13 17.22 10.03
C VAL A 79 -18.77 18.35 9.22
N TYR A 80 -19.24 18.09 8.00
CA TYR A 80 -19.83 19.11 7.11
C TYR A 80 -21.02 19.87 7.72
N GLY A 81 -21.79 19.24 8.62
CA GLY A 81 -22.85 19.94 9.37
C GLY A 81 -22.30 21.06 10.24
N GLU A 82 -21.31 20.75 11.09
CA GLU A 82 -20.65 21.73 11.96
C GLU A 82 -19.91 22.79 11.13
N VAL A 83 -19.24 22.38 10.04
CA VAL A 83 -18.54 23.33 9.14
C VAL A 83 -19.51 24.29 8.46
N HIS A 84 -20.70 23.81 8.05
CA HIS A 84 -21.76 24.65 7.49
C HIS A 84 -22.25 25.69 8.52
N GLU A 85 -22.45 25.27 9.77
CA GLU A 85 -22.93 26.15 10.84
C GLU A 85 -21.89 27.16 11.32
N GLU A 86 -20.62 26.75 11.48
CA GLU A 86 -19.55 27.59 12.02
C GLU A 86 -18.93 28.53 10.97
N LEU A 87 -18.69 28.04 9.75
CA LEU A 87 -17.99 28.78 8.69
C LEU A 87 -18.94 29.30 7.59
N GLY A 88 -20.21 28.89 7.61
CA GLY A 88 -21.23 29.36 6.67
C GLY A 88 -21.07 28.86 5.24
N PHE A 89 -20.25 27.84 5.00
CA PHE A 89 -20.03 27.27 3.66
C PHE A 89 -21.28 26.56 3.17
N SER A 90 -21.69 26.79 1.92
CA SER A 90 -22.87 26.15 1.35
C SER A 90 -22.68 24.62 1.18
N TRP A 91 -23.78 23.88 1.21
CA TRP A 91 -23.77 22.44 0.91
C TRP A 91 -23.23 22.13 -0.50
N GLU A 92 -23.41 23.06 -1.44
CA GLU A 92 -22.86 22.94 -2.79
C GLU A 92 -21.32 23.01 -2.76
N GLU A 93 -20.74 23.99 -2.06
CA GLU A 93 -19.29 24.13 -1.94
C GLU A 93 -18.64 22.92 -1.23
N LEU A 94 -19.28 22.41 -0.18
CA LEU A 94 -18.80 21.23 0.55
C LEU A 94 -18.83 19.96 -0.34
N ASN A 95 -19.90 19.78 -1.12
CA ASN A 95 -20.01 18.67 -2.07
C ASN A 95 -19.00 18.80 -3.23
N GLN A 96 -18.83 20.01 -3.76
CA GLN A 96 -17.83 20.29 -4.80
C GLN A 96 -16.41 20.01 -4.28
N SER A 97 -16.12 20.39 -3.03
CA SER A 97 -14.82 20.10 -2.42
C SER A 97 -14.53 18.61 -2.31
N PHE A 98 -15.53 17.81 -1.92
CA PHE A 98 -15.40 16.36 -1.89
C PHE A 98 -15.18 15.75 -3.29
N ALA A 99 -15.87 16.29 -4.31
CA ALA A 99 -15.66 15.87 -5.70
C ALA A 99 -14.24 16.20 -6.18
N VAL A 100 -13.70 17.36 -5.79
CA VAL A 100 -12.31 17.74 -6.07
C VAL A 100 -11.32 16.79 -5.39
N SER A 101 -11.57 16.38 -4.14
CA SER A 101 -10.75 15.36 -3.47
C SER A 101 -10.72 14.04 -4.23
N THR A 102 -11.89 13.56 -4.68
CA THR A 102 -12.00 12.32 -5.45
C THR A 102 -11.22 12.41 -6.77
N ALA A 103 -11.28 13.56 -7.46
CA ALA A 103 -10.51 13.80 -8.66
C ALA A 103 -8.99 13.85 -8.39
N GLY A 104 -8.58 14.50 -7.29
CA GLY A 104 -7.19 14.53 -6.82
C GLY A 104 -6.66 13.13 -6.54
N LEU A 105 -7.44 12.28 -5.87
CA LEU A 105 -7.10 10.88 -5.59
C LEU A 105 -6.90 10.07 -6.88
N ALA A 106 -7.77 10.25 -7.87
CA ALA A 106 -7.65 9.57 -9.16
C ALA A 106 -6.35 9.94 -9.89
N ILE A 107 -6.02 11.24 -9.93
CA ILE A 107 -4.79 11.74 -10.56
C ILE A 107 -3.55 11.28 -9.77
N GLY A 108 -3.60 11.38 -8.44
CA GLY A 108 -2.54 10.93 -7.54
C GLY A 108 -2.25 9.46 -7.72
N GLY A 109 -3.27 8.61 -7.76
CA GLY A 109 -3.12 7.17 -8.00
C GLY A 109 -2.33 6.86 -9.27
N ILE A 110 -2.63 7.54 -10.37
CA ILE A 110 -1.90 7.36 -11.64
C ILE A 110 -0.44 7.85 -11.51
N MET A 111 -0.23 9.00 -10.87
CA MET A 111 1.11 9.55 -10.70
C MET A 111 2.00 8.70 -9.80
N PHE A 112 1.49 8.14 -8.70
CA PHE A 112 2.30 7.40 -7.73
C PHE A 112 2.70 5.99 -8.17
N ILE A 113 2.02 5.39 -9.16
CA ILE A 113 2.38 4.08 -9.73
C ILE A 113 3.86 4.03 -10.19
N PRO A 114 4.34 4.90 -11.10
CA PRO A 114 5.73 4.87 -11.54
C PRO A 114 6.74 5.18 -10.42
N PHE A 115 6.39 6.03 -9.45
CA PHE A 115 7.26 6.31 -8.30
C PHE A 115 7.44 5.08 -7.41
N ALA A 116 6.37 4.30 -7.16
CA ALA A 116 6.44 3.08 -6.39
C ALA A 116 7.30 2.00 -7.08
N PHE A 117 7.28 1.94 -8.41
CA PHE A 117 8.15 1.03 -9.17
C PHE A 117 9.62 1.47 -9.17
N LYS A 118 9.90 2.77 -9.27
CA LYS A 118 11.28 3.29 -9.38
C LYS A 118 12.01 3.37 -8.04
N PHE A 119 11.34 3.86 -6.99
CA PHE A 119 11.97 4.14 -5.68
C PHE A 119 11.64 3.08 -4.62
N GLY A 120 10.82 2.08 -4.98
CA GLY A 120 10.32 1.08 -4.05
C GLY A 120 9.18 1.61 -3.17
N ARG A 121 8.56 0.71 -2.41
CA ARG A 121 7.32 1.00 -1.67
C ARG A 121 7.54 1.79 -0.37
N ARG A 122 8.66 1.55 0.34
CA ARG A 122 8.91 2.16 1.66
C ARG A 122 9.01 3.69 1.63
N PRO A 123 9.78 4.32 0.72
CA PRO A 123 9.88 5.78 0.67
C PRO A 123 8.54 6.44 0.30
N VAL A 124 7.76 5.79 -0.57
CA VAL A 124 6.44 6.28 -0.98
C VAL A 124 5.48 6.33 0.22
N TYR A 125 5.44 5.29 1.05
CA TYR A 125 4.63 5.28 2.28
C TYR A 125 5.05 6.37 3.27
N LEU A 126 6.36 6.59 3.46
CA LEU A 126 6.82 7.62 4.39
C LEU A 126 6.49 9.03 3.89
N LEU A 127 6.68 9.27 2.59
CA LEU A 127 6.35 10.54 1.98
C LEU A 127 4.84 10.83 2.06
N SER A 128 4.00 9.84 1.77
CA SER A 128 2.55 10.00 1.86
C SER A 128 2.09 10.30 3.29
N ILE A 129 2.67 9.66 4.31
CA ILE A 129 2.39 9.98 5.71
C ILE A 129 2.75 11.43 6.03
N VAL A 130 3.93 11.90 5.59
CA VAL A 130 4.35 13.29 5.85
C VAL A 130 3.40 14.28 5.19
N ILE A 131 3.04 14.04 3.92
CA ILE A 131 2.07 14.88 3.20
C ILE A 131 0.73 14.88 3.94
N MET A 132 0.23 13.71 4.35
CA MET A 132 -1.04 13.58 5.04
C MET A 132 -1.05 14.29 6.40
N VAL A 133 0.05 14.24 7.16
CA VAL A 133 0.19 15.00 8.42
C VAL A 133 0.13 16.51 8.15
N VAL A 134 0.82 17.00 7.12
CA VAL A 134 0.77 18.42 6.75
C VAL A 134 -0.64 18.83 6.34
N THR A 135 -1.30 18.02 5.51
CA THR A 135 -2.66 18.32 5.02
C THR A 135 -3.70 18.28 6.12
N THR A 136 -3.61 17.35 7.07
CA THR A 136 -4.52 17.30 8.23
C THR A 136 -4.32 18.49 9.17
N ILE A 137 -3.09 18.97 9.36
CA ILE A 137 -2.84 20.22 10.10
C ILE A 137 -3.44 21.42 9.36
N TRP A 138 -3.35 21.45 8.02
CA TRP A 138 -3.99 22.49 7.21
C TRP A 138 -5.52 22.43 7.34
N GLN A 139 -6.11 21.25 7.21
CA GLN A 139 -7.54 21.02 7.40
C GLN A 139 -8.02 21.54 8.77
N ALA A 140 -7.27 21.27 9.84
CA ALA A 140 -7.59 21.74 11.19
C ALA A 140 -7.51 23.27 11.35
N ARG A 141 -6.82 23.97 10.45
CA ARG A 141 -6.64 25.43 10.46
C ARG A 141 -7.42 26.13 9.34
N MET A 142 -8.25 25.39 8.61
CA MET A 142 -9.08 25.92 7.53
C MET A 142 -9.99 27.03 8.05
N GLN A 143 -10.02 28.15 7.33
CA GLN A 143 -10.98 29.24 7.58
C GLN A 143 -11.64 29.75 6.30
N THR A 144 -11.04 29.47 5.13
CA THR A 144 -11.52 29.98 3.84
C THR A 144 -11.94 28.85 2.90
N LEU A 145 -12.75 29.19 1.89
CA LEU A 145 -13.07 28.24 0.81
C LEU A 145 -11.83 27.80 0.04
N GLY A 146 -10.85 28.69 -0.14
CA GLY A 146 -9.58 28.32 -0.78
C GLY A 146 -8.83 27.23 0.00
N ASP A 147 -8.84 27.32 1.33
CA ASP A 147 -8.29 26.28 2.20
C ASP A 147 -9.08 24.97 2.07
N LEU A 148 -10.43 25.05 2.02
CA LEU A 148 -11.32 23.90 1.86
C LEU A 148 -10.96 23.08 0.63
N PHE A 149 -10.91 23.72 -0.54
CA PHE A 149 -10.53 23.06 -1.78
C PHE A 149 -9.04 22.66 -1.79
N GLY A 150 -8.19 23.49 -1.20
CA GLY A 150 -6.74 23.30 -1.17
C GLY A 150 -6.27 22.11 -0.35
N PHE A 151 -6.87 21.83 0.82
CA PHE A 151 -6.52 20.61 1.54
C PHE A 151 -7.16 19.38 0.89
N ASN A 152 -8.41 19.47 0.40
CA ASN A 152 -9.12 18.34 -0.21
C ASN A 152 -8.44 17.80 -1.47
N ILE A 153 -7.82 18.67 -2.28
CA ILE A 153 -7.08 18.22 -3.48
C ILE A 153 -5.76 17.50 -3.14
N VAL A 154 -5.18 17.76 -1.96
CA VAL A 154 -3.88 17.21 -1.54
C VAL A 154 -4.04 15.96 -0.65
N SER A 155 -5.13 15.87 0.13
CA SER A 155 -5.46 14.72 1.00
C SER A 155 -5.89 13.50 0.20
#